data_AF-A0A356E660-F1
#
_entry.id   AF-A0A356E660-F1
#
_cell.length_a   1.000
_cell.length_b   1.000
_cell.length_c   1.000
_cell.angle_alpha   90.00
_cell.angle_beta   90.00
_cell.angle_gamma   90.00
#
_symmetry.space_group_name_H-M   'P 1'
#
loop_
_entity.id
_entity.type
_entity.pdbx_description
1 polymer ?
#
loop_
_entity_poly.entity_id
_entity_poly.type
_entity_poly.pdbx_seq_one_letter_code
_entity_poly.pdbx_strand_id
1 'polypeptide(L)'
;MKYIKWIIGLYLILPALSACLNPYAYGVKCFDGPQPVYCLYNGERRSYVSFFEKIEPSKHSTDSEQRWKDVSSCGGVDISKETNKFRIKGSRDEKGLVIIKVVRSFEQCMEDKGYKRLYHHFCGSQYPNWDDRNCDL
;
A
#
# COMPACT_ATOMS: atom_id res chain seq x y z
N MET A 1 52.69 10.68 34.72
CA MET A 1 51.88 10.84 33.49
C MET A 1 51.63 9.47 32.83
N LYS A 2 50.71 8.65 33.37
CA LYS A 2 50.41 7.29 32.86
C LYS A 2 48.94 7.10 32.42
N TYR A 3 48.14 8.17 32.45
CA TYR A 3 46.69 8.11 32.18
C TYR A 3 46.29 8.58 30.76
N ILE A 4 47.22 9.17 30.00
CA ILE A 4 46.93 9.70 28.64
C ILE A 4 46.70 8.58 27.60
N LYS A 5 47.27 7.37 27.82
CA LYS A 5 47.12 6.24 26.89
C LYS A 5 45.72 5.60 26.91
N TRP A 6 44.94 5.79 27.97
CA TRP A 6 43.60 5.17 28.09
C TRP A 6 42.49 6.02 27.47
N ILE A 7 42.70 7.33 27.29
CA ILE A 7 41.66 8.24 26.79
C ILE A 7 41.55 8.16 25.26
N ILE A 8 42.66 7.92 24.55
CA ILE A 8 42.69 7.85 23.09
C ILE A 8 42.05 6.56 22.56
N GLY A 9 42.15 5.45 23.30
CA GLY A 9 41.51 4.18 22.95
C GLY A 9 39.98 4.21 23.06
N LEU A 10 39.43 5.05 23.94
CA LEU A 10 37.98 5.15 24.14
C LEU A 10 37.30 6.01 23.05
N TYR A 11 38.03 6.94 22.43
CA TYR A 11 37.47 7.87 21.44
C TYR A 11 37.39 7.30 20.01
N LEU A 12 38.17 6.25 19.71
CA LEU A 12 38.19 5.61 18.39
C LEU A 12 37.16 4.47 18.24
N ILE A 13 36.55 4.02 19.33
CA ILE A 13 35.55 2.93 19.32
C ILE A 13 34.11 3.47 19.28
N LEU A 14 33.88 4.73 19.72
CA LEU A 14 32.56 5.34 19.70
C LEU A 14 31.94 5.63 18.32
N PRO A 15 32.68 5.94 17.22
CA PRO A 15 32.03 6.23 15.94
C PRO A 15 31.61 4.98 15.15
N ALA A 16 32.03 3.78 15.57
CA ALA A 16 31.65 2.53 14.90
C ALA A 16 30.22 2.05 15.26
N LEU A 17 29.67 2.46 16.41
CA LEU A 17 28.28 2.13 16.78
C LEU A 17 27.24 3.09 16.21
N SER A 18 27.63 4.29 15.78
CA SER A 18 26.69 5.25 15.17
C SER A 18 26.33 4.92 13.71
N ALA A 19 27.06 4.04 13.04
CA ALA A 19 26.74 3.61 11.67
C ALA A 19 25.67 2.50 11.60
N CYS A 20 25.42 1.78 12.70
CA CYS A 20 24.35 0.76 12.77
C CYS A 20 23.01 1.32 13.29
N LEU A 21 22.96 2.60 13.69
CA LEU A 21 21.78 3.24 14.27
C LEU A 21 21.18 4.33 13.37
N ASN A 22 21.28 4.17 12.05
CA ASN A 22 20.43 4.95 11.14
C ASN A 22 19.32 4.11 10.50
N PRO A 23 18.29 3.70 11.26
CA PRO A 23 17.04 3.21 10.68
C PRO A 23 16.16 4.34 10.14
N TYR A 24 16.64 5.60 10.14
CA TYR A 24 15.82 6.78 9.82
C TYR A 24 16.00 7.34 8.42
N ALA A 25 16.85 6.75 7.58
CA ALA A 25 17.06 7.29 6.22
C ALA A 25 15.90 7.00 5.25
N TYR A 26 15.09 5.96 5.48
CA TYR A 26 14.10 5.54 4.46
C TYR A 26 12.80 4.97 5.04
N GLY A 27 12.48 5.20 6.32
CA GLY A 27 11.21 4.87 7.00
C GLY A 27 10.65 3.43 6.87
N VAL A 28 11.29 2.51 6.15
CA VAL A 28 10.91 1.11 6.11
C VAL A 28 11.45 0.49 7.39
N LYS A 29 10.57 0.08 8.30
CA LYS A 29 10.97 -0.82 9.40
C LYS A 29 10.97 -2.25 8.85
N CYS A 30 11.96 -2.56 8.01
CA CYS A 30 12.26 -3.95 7.71
C CYS A 30 13.06 -4.50 8.90
N PHE A 31 12.55 -5.57 9.52
CA PHE A 31 13.29 -6.29 10.54
C PHE A 31 14.28 -7.22 9.84
N ASP A 32 15.58 -6.91 9.91
CA ASP A 32 16.64 -7.81 9.48
C ASP A 32 16.82 -8.91 10.53
N GLY A 33 15.96 -9.92 10.48
CA GLY A 33 16.13 -11.18 11.17
C GLY A 33 16.69 -12.26 10.23
N PRO A 34 17.18 -13.40 10.74
CA PRO A 34 17.64 -14.54 9.93
C PRO A 34 16.51 -15.27 9.15
N GLN A 35 15.34 -14.66 9.03
CA GLN A 35 14.12 -15.17 8.40
C GLN A 35 13.61 -14.14 7.37
N PRO A 36 12.77 -14.51 6.39
CA PRO A 36 12.37 -13.60 5.30
C PRO A 36 11.88 -12.25 5.82
N VAL A 37 12.41 -11.19 5.20
CA VAL A 37 12.28 -9.80 5.63
C VAL A 37 10.81 -9.40 5.75
N TYR A 38 10.35 -9.11 6.97
CA TYR A 38 9.04 -8.49 7.20
C TYR A 38 9.20 -6.98 7.19
N CYS A 39 8.76 -6.35 6.10
CA CYS A 39 8.69 -4.89 6.02
C CYS A 39 7.31 -4.42 6.48
N LEU A 40 7.28 -3.72 7.62
CA LEU A 40 6.10 -3.00 8.06
C LEU A 40 5.93 -1.74 7.20
N TYR A 41 5.01 -1.80 6.23
CA TYR A 41 4.54 -0.60 5.53
C TYR A 41 3.84 0.30 6.55
N ASN A 42 4.47 1.44 6.87
CA ASN A 42 3.83 2.47 7.69
C ASN A 42 2.92 3.29 6.76
N GLY A 43 1.61 3.23 6.93
CA GLY A 43 0.67 4.02 6.13
C GLY A 43 -0.70 3.36 6.03
N GLU A 44 -1.75 4.16 5.88
CA GLU A 44 -3.08 3.62 5.64
C GLU A 44 -3.10 2.82 4.33
N ARG A 45 -3.70 1.63 4.37
CA ARG A 45 -3.92 0.83 3.16
C ARG A 45 -4.82 1.62 2.24
N ARG A 46 -4.41 1.73 0.96
CA ARG A 46 -5.28 2.29 -0.07
C ARG A 46 -6.59 1.51 -0.15
N SER A 47 -7.66 2.24 -0.41
CA SER A 47 -9.00 1.67 -0.52
C SER A 47 -9.08 0.68 -1.68
N TYR A 48 -9.99 -0.29 -1.61
CA TYR A 48 -10.06 -1.34 -2.62
C TYR A 48 -10.35 -0.81 -4.04
N VAL A 49 -11.14 0.26 -4.15
CA VAL A 49 -11.46 0.91 -5.43
C VAL A 49 -10.25 1.63 -6.06
N SER A 50 -9.26 2.06 -5.24
CA SER A 50 -8.02 2.70 -5.71
C SER A 50 -7.16 1.75 -6.54
N PHE A 51 -7.37 0.44 -6.43
CA PHE A 51 -6.62 -0.54 -7.21
C PHE A 51 -7.12 -0.67 -8.65
N PHE A 52 -8.25 -0.07 -9.02
CA PHE A 52 -8.77 -0.12 -10.39
C PHE A 52 -8.40 1.14 -11.16
N GLU A 53 -7.47 1.01 -12.10
CA GLU A 53 -6.96 2.12 -12.91
C GLU A 53 -7.10 1.83 -14.40
N LYS A 54 -7.49 2.83 -15.19
CA LYS A 54 -7.40 2.76 -16.65
C LYS A 54 -5.95 3.04 -17.04
N ILE A 55 -5.32 2.10 -17.74
CA ILE A 55 -3.96 2.31 -18.24
C ILE A 55 -4.05 3.11 -19.54
N GLU A 56 -4.15 4.43 -19.43
CA GLU A 56 -3.86 5.31 -20.56
C GLU A 56 -2.41 5.83 -20.47
N PRO A 57 -1.84 6.41 -21.54
CA PRO A 57 -0.46 6.91 -21.56
C PRO A 57 -0.15 7.95 -20.46
N SER A 58 -1.17 8.62 -19.93
CA SER A 58 -1.06 9.46 -18.74
C SER A 58 -1.41 8.64 -17.49
N LYS A 59 -0.43 8.47 -16.59
CA LYS A 59 -0.73 8.15 -15.18
C LYS A 59 -1.75 9.18 -14.66
N HIS A 60 -2.75 8.74 -13.90
CA HIS A 60 -3.86 9.55 -13.35
C HIS A 60 -5.06 9.85 -14.29
N SER A 61 -5.26 9.10 -15.36
CA SER A 61 -6.35 9.35 -16.32
C SER A 61 -7.73 8.89 -15.86
N THR A 62 -7.82 8.12 -14.77
CA THR A 62 -9.09 7.55 -14.34
C THR A 62 -9.95 8.60 -13.63
N ASP A 63 -10.98 9.09 -14.33
CA ASP A 63 -12.01 9.96 -13.74
C ASP A 63 -12.67 9.26 -12.54
N SER A 64 -12.57 9.88 -11.35
CA SER A 64 -13.08 9.34 -10.08
C SER A 64 -14.59 9.12 -10.09
N GLU A 65 -15.33 10.05 -10.69
CA GLU A 65 -16.79 9.98 -10.77
C GLU A 65 -17.21 8.83 -11.68
N GLN A 66 -16.53 8.67 -12.80
CA GLN A 66 -16.74 7.56 -13.72
C GLN A 66 -16.37 6.22 -13.07
N ARG A 67 -15.28 6.17 -12.30
CA ARG A 67 -14.88 4.98 -11.53
C ARG A 67 -15.99 4.53 -10.57
N TRP A 68 -16.59 5.45 -9.83
CA TRP A 68 -17.68 5.11 -8.92
C TRP A 68 -18.97 4.69 -9.64
N LYS A 69 -19.28 5.30 -10.79
CA LYS A 69 -20.40 4.85 -11.65
C LYS A 69 -20.19 3.43 -12.13
N ASP A 70 -18.97 3.11 -12.56
CA ASP A 70 -18.61 1.80 -13.05
C ASP A 70 -18.64 0.75 -11.92
N VAL A 71 -18.12 1.07 -10.73
CA VAL A 71 -18.25 0.26 -9.51
C VAL A 71 -19.71 -0.06 -9.22
N SER A 72 -20.58 0.95 -9.22
CA SER A 72 -22.02 0.77 -9.00
C SER A 72 -22.64 -0.17 -10.05
N SER A 73 -22.32 0.05 -11.32
CA SER A 73 -22.85 -0.78 -12.43
C SER A 73 -22.35 -2.24 -12.38
N CYS A 74 -21.16 -2.49 -11.83
CA CYS A 74 -20.60 -3.82 -11.63
C CYS A 74 -21.10 -4.52 -10.36
N GLY A 75 -22.07 -3.93 -9.65
CA GLY A 75 -22.67 -4.52 -8.45
C GLY A 75 -22.08 -4.03 -7.14
N GLY A 76 -21.34 -2.92 -7.16
CA GLY A 76 -20.97 -2.16 -5.97
C GLY A 76 -22.20 -1.53 -5.30
N VAL A 77 -22.31 -1.68 -3.99
CA VAL A 77 -23.37 -1.15 -3.13
C VAL A 77 -22.76 -0.53 -1.88
N ASP A 78 -23.56 0.17 -1.07
CA ASP A 78 -23.10 0.85 0.15
C ASP A 78 -21.89 1.78 -0.12
N ILE A 79 -21.93 2.51 -1.24
CA ILE A 79 -20.83 3.36 -1.70
C ILE A 79 -20.73 4.61 -0.83
N SER A 80 -19.57 4.81 -0.22
CA SER A 80 -19.19 6.04 0.50
C SER A 80 -17.95 6.63 -0.17
N LYS A 81 -18.13 7.70 -0.94
CA LYS A 81 -17.02 8.44 -1.58
C LYS A 81 -16.13 9.15 -0.57
N GLU A 82 -16.69 9.61 0.55
CA GLU A 82 -15.91 10.23 1.63
C GLU A 82 -14.88 9.28 2.25
N THR A 83 -15.25 7.99 2.40
CA THR A 83 -14.35 6.97 2.98
C THR A 83 -13.71 6.06 1.94
N ASN A 84 -14.03 6.26 0.66
CA ASN A 84 -13.66 5.39 -0.46
C ASN A 84 -14.00 3.91 -0.25
N LYS A 85 -15.15 3.63 0.39
CA LYS A 85 -15.60 2.27 0.72
C LYS A 85 -16.84 1.90 -0.07
N PHE A 86 -16.97 0.61 -0.35
CA PHE A 86 -18.16 0.00 -0.90
C PHE A 86 -18.19 -1.49 -0.54
N ARG A 87 -19.30 -2.15 -0.84
CA ARG A 87 -19.47 -3.61 -0.76
C ARG A 87 -19.86 -4.14 -2.13
N ILE A 88 -19.47 -5.36 -2.43
CA ILE A 88 -19.93 -6.05 -3.63
C ILE A 88 -21.22 -6.80 -3.26
N LYS A 89 -22.32 -6.54 -3.97
CA LYS A 89 -23.62 -7.17 -3.74
C LYS A 89 -23.49 -8.69 -3.81
N GLY A 90 -23.97 -9.39 -2.77
CA GLY A 90 -23.89 -10.86 -2.71
C GLY A 90 -22.49 -11.44 -2.54
N SER A 91 -21.48 -10.61 -2.21
CA SER A 91 -20.11 -11.10 -2.00
C SER A 91 -19.89 -11.86 -0.71
N ARG A 92 -20.89 -11.93 0.18
CA ARG A 92 -20.84 -12.69 1.42
C ARG A 92 -22.03 -13.63 1.53
N ASP A 93 -21.80 -14.82 2.04
CA ASP A 93 -22.85 -15.76 2.39
C ASP A 93 -23.55 -15.37 3.71
N GLU A 94 -24.53 -16.17 4.11
CA GLU A 94 -25.28 -16.04 5.36
C GLU A 94 -24.41 -16.16 6.62
N LYS A 95 -23.21 -16.74 6.54
CA LYS A 95 -22.21 -16.80 7.60
C LYS A 95 -21.21 -15.64 7.54
N GLY A 96 -21.36 -14.74 6.57
CA GLY A 96 -20.46 -13.62 6.35
C GLY A 96 -19.16 -13.98 5.64
N LEU A 97 -19.00 -15.21 5.13
CA LEU A 97 -17.80 -15.63 4.40
C LEU A 97 -17.82 -15.09 2.97
N VAL A 98 -16.63 -14.73 2.46
CA VAL A 98 -16.51 -14.14 1.12
C VAL A 98 -16.75 -15.20 0.04
N ILE A 99 -17.70 -14.93 -0.86
CA ILE A 99 -17.98 -15.73 -2.04
C ILE A 99 -17.07 -15.28 -3.17
N ILE A 100 -15.93 -15.95 -3.33
CA ILE A 100 -14.87 -15.59 -4.29
C ILE A 100 -15.38 -15.45 -5.72
N LYS A 101 -16.33 -16.30 -6.13
CA LYS A 101 -16.92 -16.25 -7.48
C LYS A 101 -17.56 -14.90 -7.77
N VAL A 102 -18.28 -14.32 -6.79
CA VAL A 102 -18.96 -13.03 -6.94
C VAL A 102 -17.94 -11.89 -7.01
N VAL A 103 -16.89 -11.94 -6.18
CA VAL A 103 -15.80 -10.95 -6.22
C VAL A 103 -15.08 -10.98 -7.57
N ARG A 104 -14.78 -12.17 -8.11
CA ARG A 104 -14.16 -12.32 -9.44
C ARG A 104 -15.05 -11.79 -10.56
N SER A 105 -16.36 -12.00 -10.47
CA SER A 105 -17.31 -11.42 -11.44
C SER A 105 -17.35 -9.89 -11.39
N PHE A 106 -17.24 -9.30 -10.20
CA PHE A 106 -17.07 -7.85 -10.06
C PHE A 106 -15.74 -7.38 -10.69
N GLU A 107 -14.63 -8.04 -10.38
CA GLU A 107 -13.31 -7.70 -10.94
C GLU A 107 -13.31 -7.80 -12.47
N GLN A 108 -13.88 -8.87 -13.03
CA GLN A 108 -14.03 -9.05 -14.47
C GLN A 108 -14.87 -7.95 -15.11
N CYS A 109 -15.98 -7.56 -14.49
CA CYS A 109 -16.81 -6.46 -15.00
C CYS A 109 -16.04 -5.13 -15.04
N MET A 110 -15.19 -4.85 -14.04
CA MET A 110 -14.32 -3.69 -14.06
C MET A 110 -13.27 -3.80 -15.19
N GLU A 111 -12.69 -4.99 -15.40
CA GLU A 111 -11.76 -5.24 -16.50
C GLU A 111 -12.40 -5.02 -17.87
N ASP A 112 -13.63 -5.51 -18.07
CA ASP A 112 -14.41 -5.33 -19.32
C ASP A 112 -14.71 -3.84 -19.61
N LYS A 113 -14.69 -2.99 -18.57
CA LYS A 113 -14.83 -1.52 -18.68
C LYS A 113 -13.50 -0.79 -18.91
N GLY A 114 -12.41 -1.54 -19.09
CA GLY A 114 -11.08 -1.03 -19.41
C GLY A 114 -10.22 -0.72 -18.19
N TYR A 115 -10.61 -1.15 -17.00
CA TYR A 115 -9.76 -1.04 -15.81
C TYR A 115 -8.75 -2.18 -15.75
N LYS A 116 -7.57 -1.91 -15.21
CA LYS A 116 -6.66 -2.94 -14.73
C LYS A 116 -6.62 -2.89 -13.21
N ARG A 117 -6.67 -4.06 -12.59
CA ARG A 117 -6.43 -4.19 -11.16
C ARG A 117 -4.93 -4.16 -10.89
N LEU A 118 -4.50 -3.13 -10.17
CA LEU A 118 -3.17 -3.00 -9.59
C LEU A 118 -3.14 -3.65 -8.21
N TYR A 119 -1.94 -4.01 -7.76
CA TYR A 119 -1.70 -4.58 -6.45
C TYR A 119 -0.90 -3.60 -5.60
N HIS A 120 -0.92 -3.82 -4.28
CA HIS A 120 -0.26 -2.92 -3.33
C HIS A 120 1.18 -2.54 -3.72
N HIS A 121 1.97 -3.50 -4.21
CA HIS A 121 3.36 -3.25 -4.59
C HIS A 121 3.54 -2.32 -5.81
N PHE A 122 2.48 -2.06 -6.57
CA PHE A 122 2.48 -1.06 -7.64
C PHE A 122 1.99 0.31 -7.18
N CYS A 123 1.18 0.35 -6.13
CA CYS A 123 0.51 1.55 -5.64
C CYS A 123 1.26 2.30 -4.52
N GLY A 124 2.22 1.63 -3.89
CA GLY A 124 2.80 2.09 -2.64
C GLY A 124 1.78 2.20 -1.49
N SER A 125 2.08 3.02 -0.50
CA SER A 125 1.17 3.40 0.60
C SER A 125 0.76 4.87 0.46
N GLN A 126 -0.18 5.34 1.29
CA GLN A 126 -0.53 6.77 1.34
C GLN A 126 0.53 7.64 2.07
N TYR A 127 1.61 7.05 2.57
CA TYR A 127 2.68 7.81 3.21
C TYR A 127 3.57 8.47 2.15
N PRO A 128 3.92 9.77 2.27
CA PRO A 128 4.60 10.51 1.20
C PRO A 128 5.88 9.89 0.67
N ASN A 129 6.65 9.20 1.52
CA ASN A 129 7.90 8.55 1.14
C ASN A 129 7.71 7.19 0.44
N TRP A 130 6.49 6.66 0.41
CA TRP A 130 6.11 5.41 -0.23
C TRP A 130 4.90 5.56 -1.13
N ASP A 131 4.56 6.79 -1.52
CA ASP A 131 3.48 7.04 -2.45
C ASP A 131 4.03 6.95 -3.88
N ASP A 132 3.79 5.81 -4.53
CA ASP A 132 4.15 5.61 -5.93
C ASP A 132 3.22 6.35 -6.89
N ARG A 133 2.18 7.03 -6.37
CA ARG A 133 1.14 7.82 -7.06
C ARG A 133 0.37 7.05 -8.14
N ASN A 134 0.46 5.73 -8.14
CA ASN A 134 -0.10 4.91 -9.22
C ASN A 134 -1.56 4.49 -8.97
N CYS A 135 -2.18 4.90 -7.85
CA CYS A 135 -3.48 4.39 -7.38
C CYS A 135 -4.26 5.46 -6.61
N ASP A 136 -4.35 6.67 -7.17
CA ASP A 136 -5.09 7.78 -6.58
C ASP A 136 -6.56 7.77 -7.03
N LEU A 137 -7.43 8.27 -6.16
CA LEU A 137 -8.87 8.39 -6.40
C LEU A 137 -9.23 9.81 -6.80
#